data_AF-A0A2P8WGX9-F1
#
_entry.id   AF-A0A2P8WGX9-F1
#
_cell.length_a   1.000
_cell.length_b   1.000
_cell.length_c   1.000
_cell.angle_alpha   90.00
_cell.angle_beta   90.00
_cell.angle_gamma   90.00
#
_symmetry.space_group_name_H-M   'P 1'
#
loop_
_entity.id
_entity.type
_entity.pdbx_description
1 polymer ?
#
loop_
_entity_poly.entity_id
_entity_poly.type
_entity_poly.pdbx_seq_one_letter_code
_entity_poly.pdbx_strand_id
1 'polypeptide(L)'
;MVSSSSEAVQLLDIKGIGPAKQQRLQTVGVTTVTALSGYDPEQLYEQLAATGRGIAPGEIAQWIKQAKTLAAKAATAAQANAAREDLESLADEGIRGGTAEPSGKDRQSDLQTLRGSVWLRLSVDGHADHSHGEAARFCLKNATSGDRVSLSAESHGELFQWCRSQLQTASTAPSDPRKADRQDGPAAPGQAPETRNAAFCIDIMEVGVALLEDSGVVFQVGHSIPRYLPKGQPFTITVGFRVIAGDEQISAEHPLLASAQFNVRNRLTGEVVSLGVAQGNVSAAGVEHWLQSPLARLSASGVYQLQAIVTLQNVRSAAGYRELQLVQVL
;
A
#
# COMPACT_ATOMS: atom_id res chain seq x y z
N MET A 1 10.72 35.99 7.91
CA MET A 1 11.11 34.98 8.91
C MET A 1 9.93 34.05 9.10
N VAL A 2 9.86 32.97 8.32
CA VAL A 2 8.86 31.92 8.53
C VAL A 2 9.62 30.78 9.20
N SER A 3 9.51 30.70 10.52
CA SER A 3 9.96 29.54 11.27
C SER A 3 9.06 28.37 10.85
N SER A 4 9.49 27.60 9.86
CA SER A 4 8.94 26.27 9.60
C SER A 4 9.31 25.39 10.78
N SER A 5 8.59 25.54 11.89
CA SER A 5 8.60 24.62 13.00
C SER A 5 8.16 23.27 12.45
N SER A 6 9.13 22.40 12.16
CA SER A 6 8.91 20.96 12.17
C SER A 6 8.08 20.67 13.41
N GLU A 7 6.82 20.24 13.23
CA GLU A 7 5.88 19.99 14.33
C GLU A 7 6.52 19.00 15.29
N ALA A 8 7.13 19.52 16.37
CA ALA A 8 7.77 18.71 17.37
C ALA A 8 6.67 17.85 18.01
N VAL A 9 6.82 16.53 17.92
CA VAL A 9 5.85 15.57 18.46
C VAL A 9 5.61 15.88 19.94
N GLN A 10 4.36 16.16 20.28
CA GLN A 10 3.96 16.60 21.61
C GLN A 10 3.46 15.40 22.45
N LEU A 11 3.54 15.52 23.78
CA LEU A 11 3.00 14.50 24.68
C LEU A 11 1.50 14.25 24.48
N LEU A 12 0.76 15.26 24.00
CA LEU A 12 -0.68 15.17 23.71
C LEU A 12 -0.99 14.27 22.50
N ASP A 13 0.00 13.94 21.67
CA ASP A 13 -0.16 13.00 20.55
C ASP A 13 -0.28 11.54 21.01
N ILE A 14 0.02 11.25 22.28
CA ILE A 14 -0.09 9.91 22.87
C ILE A 14 -1.51 9.71 23.39
N LYS A 15 -2.18 8.66 22.89
CA LYS A 15 -3.55 8.33 23.29
C LYS A 15 -3.62 8.04 24.79
N GLY A 16 -4.48 8.79 25.48
CA GLY A 16 -4.70 8.68 26.93
C GLY A 16 -4.02 9.77 27.74
N ILE A 17 -3.11 10.56 27.14
CA ILE A 17 -2.49 11.73 27.77
C ILE A 17 -3.28 12.99 27.40
N GLY A 18 -4.20 13.39 28.29
CA GLY A 18 -4.84 14.71 28.21
C GLY A 18 -4.03 15.80 28.93
N PRO A 19 -4.43 17.09 28.84
CA PRO A 19 -3.69 18.22 29.43
C PRO A 19 -3.34 18.05 30.91
N ALA A 20 -4.28 17.54 31.72
CA ALA A 20 -4.04 17.29 33.15
C ALA A 20 -2.94 16.22 33.39
N LYS A 21 -2.88 15.18 32.55
CA LYS A 21 -1.85 14.14 32.65
C LYS A 21 -0.50 14.65 32.14
N GLN A 22 -0.50 15.45 31.08
CA GLN A 22 0.69 16.14 30.59
C GLN A 22 1.31 17.02 31.68
N GLN A 23 0.51 17.83 32.39
CA GLN A 23 1.01 18.69 33.47
C GLN A 23 1.62 17.88 34.62
N ARG A 24 1.06 16.71 34.94
CA ARG A 24 1.63 15.80 35.94
C ARG A 24 2.94 15.17 35.48
N LEU A 25 3.02 14.74 34.22
CA LEU A 25 4.26 14.26 33.61
C LEU A 25 5.35 15.34 33.67
N GLN A 26 5.00 16.59 33.39
CA GLN A 26 5.93 17.73 33.51
C GLN A 26 6.42 17.95 34.95
N THR A 27 5.56 17.70 35.95
CA THR A 27 5.93 17.82 37.37
C THR A 27 6.99 16.80 37.78
N VAL A 28 7.04 15.63 37.13
CA VAL A 28 8.09 14.61 37.32
C VAL A 28 9.23 14.73 36.31
N GLY A 29 9.33 15.87 35.60
CA GLY A 29 10.41 16.16 34.65
C GLY A 29 10.21 15.62 33.24
N VAL A 30 9.09 14.97 32.94
CA VAL A 30 8.78 14.42 31.62
C VAL A 30 8.09 15.47 30.77
N THR A 31 8.87 16.21 29.97
CA THR A 31 8.37 17.30 29.11
C THR A 31 8.27 16.92 27.62
N THR A 32 8.96 15.86 27.19
CA THR A 32 9.04 15.44 25.78
C THR A 32 8.71 13.97 25.59
N VAL A 33 8.28 13.60 24.37
CA VAL A 33 8.01 12.20 23.99
C VAL A 33 9.29 11.34 24.10
N THR A 34 10.44 11.89 23.72
CA THR A 34 11.73 11.22 23.85
C THR A 34 12.07 10.93 25.31
N ALA A 35 11.88 11.91 26.21
CA ALA A 35 12.07 11.69 27.65
C ALA A 35 11.17 10.54 28.13
N LEU A 36 9.86 10.62 27.86
CA LEU A 36 8.90 9.57 28.25
C LEU A 36 9.28 8.18 27.73
N SER A 37 9.82 8.09 26.51
CA SER A 37 10.21 6.81 25.90
C SER A 37 11.36 6.09 26.61
N GLY A 38 12.19 6.83 27.36
CA GLY A 38 13.33 6.32 28.10
C GLY A 38 13.02 5.89 29.54
N TYR A 39 11.82 6.14 30.04
CA TYR A 39 11.45 5.76 31.41
C TYR A 39 11.13 4.27 31.53
N ASP A 40 11.43 3.73 32.71
CA ASP A 40 10.90 2.46 33.16
C ASP A 40 9.45 2.63 33.68
N PRO A 41 8.49 1.73 33.33
CA PRO A 41 7.11 1.86 33.76
C PRO A 41 6.90 1.87 35.28
N GLU A 42 7.68 1.09 36.03
CA GLU A 42 7.55 0.99 37.49
C GLU A 42 8.10 2.25 38.15
N GLN A 43 9.25 2.73 37.70
CA GLN A 43 9.84 3.98 38.21
C GLN A 43 8.93 5.19 37.96
N LEU A 44 8.36 5.30 36.75
CA LEU A 44 7.45 6.40 36.43
C LEU A 44 6.14 6.31 37.22
N TYR A 45 5.67 5.09 37.50
CA TYR A 45 4.51 4.87 38.37
C TYR A 45 4.78 5.37 39.80
N GLU A 46 5.92 5.00 40.41
CA GLU A 46 6.29 5.46 41.76
C GLU A 46 6.37 6.99 41.86
N GLN A 47 7.01 7.63 40.87
CA GLN A 47 7.11 9.09 40.80
C GLN A 47 5.73 9.76 40.65
N LEU A 48 4.85 9.22 39.80
CA LEU A 48 3.52 9.77 39.61
C LEU A 48 2.59 9.50 40.80
N ALA A 49 2.77 8.38 41.51
CA ALA A 49 2.01 8.07 42.73
C ALA A 49 2.29 9.08 43.85
N ALA A 50 3.53 9.59 43.95
CA ALA A 50 3.88 10.64 44.91
C ALA A 50 3.18 11.99 44.64
N THR A 51 2.68 12.21 43.42
CA THR A 51 2.01 13.48 43.03
C THR A 51 0.49 13.48 43.21
N GLY A 52 -0.12 12.39 43.68
CA GLY A 52 -1.55 12.31 43.97
C GLY A 52 -2.26 11.14 43.29
N ARG A 53 -3.44 11.37 42.68
CA ARG A 53 -4.34 10.32 42.18
C ARG A 53 -3.60 9.31 41.29
N GLY A 54 -3.62 8.03 41.67
CA GLY A 54 -2.91 6.97 40.96
C GLY A 54 -3.36 6.85 39.50
N ILE A 55 -2.40 6.76 38.59
CA ILE A 55 -2.60 6.32 37.20
C ILE A 55 -2.31 4.82 37.19
N ALA A 56 -3.16 4.02 36.54
CA ALA A 56 -2.96 2.57 36.53
C ALA A 56 -1.61 2.21 35.86
N PRO A 57 -0.81 1.28 36.40
CA PRO A 57 0.48 0.90 35.82
C PRO A 57 0.39 0.47 34.35
N GLY A 58 -0.69 -0.23 33.97
CA GLY A 58 -0.93 -0.66 32.58
C GLY A 58 -1.13 0.51 31.61
N GLU A 59 -1.67 1.64 32.08
CA GLU A 59 -1.82 2.84 31.28
C GLU A 59 -0.46 3.52 31.03
N ILE A 60 0.40 3.59 32.05
CA ILE A 60 1.76 4.12 31.93
C ILE A 60 2.59 3.29 30.94
N ALA A 61 2.51 1.96 31.03
CA ALA A 61 3.17 1.07 30.09
C ALA A 61 2.71 1.30 28.63
N GLN A 62 1.42 1.56 28.41
CA GLN A 62 0.90 1.91 27.09
C GLN A 62 1.42 3.25 26.58
N TRP A 63 1.54 4.26 27.45
CA TRP A 63 2.11 5.56 27.08
C TRP A 63 3.59 5.45 26.68
N ILE A 64 4.40 4.73 27.46
CA ILE A 64 5.83 4.51 27.14
C ILE A 64 5.97 3.75 25.81
N LYS A 65 5.14 2.73 25.57
CA LYS A 65 5.13 2.00 24.29
C LYS A 65 4.83 2.92 23.10
N GLN A 66 3.79 3.75 23.20
CA GLN A 66 3.45 4.72 22.15
C GLN A 66 4.56 5.76 21.96
N ALA A 67 5.14 6.26 23.06
CA ALA A 67 6.25 7.21 23.02
C ALA A 67 7.46 6.65 22.27
N LYS A 68 7.83 5.38 22.49
CA LYS A 68 8.90 4.69 21.76
C LYS A 68 8.62 4.63 20.25
N THR A 69 7.39 4.31 19.85
CA THR A 69 7.02 4.28 18.42
C THR A 69 7.10 5.67 17.78
N LEU A 70 6.61 6.70 18.47
CA LEU A 70 6.66 8.08 17.97
C LEU A 70 8.11 8.61 17.90
N ALA A 71 8.93 8.33 18.91
CA ALA A 71 10.34 8.70 18.93
C ALA A 71 11.13 8.03 17.80
N ALA A 72 10.90 6.73 17.55
CA ALA A 72 11.51 6.02 16.43
C ALA A 72 11.12 6.64 15.08
N LYS A 73 9.84 6.95 14.89
CA LYS A 73 9.36 7.60 13.66
C LYS A 73 9.98 8.99 13.46
N ALA A 74 10.09 9.78 14.52
CA ALA A 74 10.72 11.10 14.47
C ALA A 74 12.22 10.99 14.13
N ALA A 75 12.94 10.01 14.69
CA ALA A 75 14.35 9.77 14.37
C ALA A 75 14.54 9.40 12.89
N THR A 76 13.70 8.53 12.33
CA THR A 76 13.74 8.18 10.90
C THR A 76 13.45 9.39 10.02
N ALA A 77 12.48 10.23 10.38
CA ALA A 77 12.17 11.45 9.64
C ALA A 77 13.34 12.44 9.67
N ALA A 78 14.00 12.61 10.82
CA ALA A 78 15.17 13.47 10.96
C ALA A 78 16.35 12.97 10.11
N GLN A 79 16.60 11.66 10.10
CA GLN A 79 17.63 11.05 9.24
C GLN A 79 17.34 11.26 7.75
N ALA A 80 16.08 11.12 7.34
CA ALA A 80 15.67 11.34 5.95
C ALA A 80 15.85 12.81 5.53
N ASN A 81 15.58 13.76 6.42
CA ASN A 81 15.79 15.18 6.17
C ASN A 81 17.29 15.53 6.10
N ALA A 82 18.11 15.02 7.03
CA ALA A 82 19.56 15.21 6.99
C ALA A 82 20.18 14.66 5.69
N ALA A 83 19.78 13.45 5.29
CA ALA A 83 20.24 12.86 4.03
C ALA A 83 19.82 13.67 2.79
N ARG A 84 18.71 14.40 2.87
CA ARG A 84 18.24 15.29 1.81
C ARG A 84 19.07 16.57 1.73
N GLU A 85 19.38 17.19 2.87
CA GLU A 85 20.22 18.39 2.93
C GLU A 85 21.64 18.11 2.43
N ASP A 86 22.22 16.96 2.79
CA ASP A 86 23.53 16.52 2.27
C ASP A 86 23.52 16.40 0.74
N LEU A 87 22.45 15.83 0.16
CA LEU A 87 22.30 15.68 -1.29
C LEU A 87 22.15 17.04 -2.00
N GLU A 88 21.44 17.99 -1.39
CA GLU A 88 21.23 19.34 -1.91
C GLU A 88 22.53 20.16 -1.86
N SER A 89 23.37 19.98 -0.82
CA SER A 89 24.69 20.62 -0.72
C SER A 89 25.66 20.18 -1.83
N LEU A 90 25.62 18.90 -2.22
CA LEU A 90 26.44 18.37 -3.33
C LEU A 90 25.99 18.87 -4.70
N ALA A 91 24.72 19.26 -4.84
CA ALA A 91 24.20 19.79 -6.11
C ALA A 91 24.63 21.23 -6.37
N ASP A 92 24.87 22.03 -5.31
CA ASP A 92 25.23 23.44 -5.44
C ASP A 92 26.75 23.66 -5.66
N GLU A 93 27.61 22.75 -5.17
CA GLU A 93 29.06 22.83 -5.41
C GLU A 93 29.51 22.34 -6.82
N GLY A 94 28.60 21.78 -7.63
CA GLY A 94 28.95 21.08 -8.87
C GLY A 94 29.03 21.89 -10.17
N ILE A 95 28.68 23.19 -10.19
CA ILE A 95 28.68 23.99 -11.44
C ILE A 95 29.79 25.06 -11.44
N ARG A 96 31.03 24.67 -11.21
CA ARG A 96 32.21 25.43 -11.65
C ARG A 96 33.36 24.50 -12.05
N GLY A 97 33.32 24.08 -13.31
CA GLY A 97 34.51 23.83 -14.13
C GLY A 97 35.27 22.52 -13.88
N GLY A 98 35.13 21.57 -14.81
CA GLY A 98 36.08 20.46 -14.94
C GLY A 98 35.46 19.21 -15.54
N THR A 99 35.41 19.13 -16.86
CA THR A 99 35.28 17.85 -17.57
C THR A 99 36.47 16.95 -17.23
N ALA A 100 36.28 16.05 -16.28
CA ALA A 100 37.13 14.88 -16.07
C ALA A 100 36.22 13.69 -15.76
N GLU A 101 36.19 12.72 -16.67
CA GLU A 101 35.55 11.41 -16.47
C GLU A 101 36.13 10.71 -15.24
N PRO A 102 35.32 10.25 -14.27
CA PRO A 102 35.77 9.28 -13.31
C PRO A 102 35.34 7.87 -13.77
N SER A 103 36.33 7.11 -14.21
CA SER A 103 36.33 5.65 -14.20
C SER A 103 36.40 5.17 -12.74
N GLY A 104 35.42 4.39 -12.29
CA GLY A 104 35.41 3.87 -10.93
C GLY A 104 34.29 2.86 -10.69
N LYS A 105 34.64 1.58 -10.80
CA LYS A 105 33.87 0.44 -10.29
C LYS A 105 33.76 0.50 -8.76
N ASP A 106 32.77 -0.21 -8.24
CA ASP A 106 32.55 -0.56 -6.82
C ASP A 106 31.82 0.48 -5.95
N ARG A 107 30.48 0.37 -5.90
CA ARG A 107 29.66 0.73 -4.72
C ARG A 107 28.22 0.19 -4.80
N GLN A 108 28.09 -1.08 -5.16
CA GLN A 108 26.81 -1.80 -5.16
C GLN A 108 26.81 -2.87 -4.08
N SER A 109 26.83 -2.47 -2.81
CA SER A 109 26.56 -3.34 -1.66
C SER A 109 26.02 -2.46 -0.54
N ASP A 110 25.02 -2.99 0.16
CA ASP A 110 24.34 -2.42 1.33
C ASP A 110 23.17 -1.47 1.04
N LEU A 111 21.97 -2.05 0.88
CA LEU A 111 20.68 -1.56 1.42
C LEU A 111 19.54 -2.53 1.01
N GLN A 112 19.51 -3.70 1.64
CA GLN A 112 18.33 -4.57 1.65
C GLN A 112 17.65 -4.47 3.02
N THR A 113 16.57 -3.69 3.17
CA THR A 113 15.56 -3.97 4.21
C THR A 113 14.20 -3.33 3.87
N LEU A 114 13.13 -4.06 4.24
CA LEU A 114 11.68 -3.83 4.10
C LEU A 114 11.03 -4.41 2.84
N ARG A 115 10.99 -5.76 2.79
CA ARG A 115 10.02 -6.53 2.00
C ARG A 115 8.82 -6.89 2.89
N GLY A 116 7.67 -6.29 2.61
CA GLY A 116 6.38 -6.70 3.18
C GLY A 116 5.27 -6.35 2.20
N SER A 117 4.97 -7.26 1.27
CA SER A 117 3.78 -7.14 0.42
C SER A 117 2.59 -7.71 1.18
N VAL A 118 1.55 -6.91 1.40
CA VAL A 118 0.28 -7.38 1.98
C VAL A 118 -0.71 -7.56 0.83
N TRP A 119 -1.30 -8.75 0.76
CA TRP A 119 -2.20 -9.17 -0.31
C TRP A 119 -3.65 -8.99 0.13
N LEU A 120 -4.48 -8.34 -0.68
CA LEU A 120 -5.93 -8.37 -0.52
C LEU A 120 -6.53 -9.21 -1.63
N ARG A 121 -7.24 -10.28 -1.26
CA ARG A 121 -8.06 -11.03 -2.19
C ARG A 121 -9.47 -10.46 -2.15
N LEU A 122 -9.90 -9.85 -3.25
CA LEU A 122 -11.21 -9.24 -3.40
C LEU A 122 -12.05 -10.06 -4.38
N SER A 123 -13.32 -10.29 -4.04
CA SER A 123 -14.31 -10.85 -4.94
C SER A 123 -15.42 -9.82 -5.11
N VAL A 124 -15.89 -9.62 -6.35
CA VAL A 124 -17.01 -8.71 -6.62
C VAL A 124 -18.27 -9.55 -6.79
N ASP A 125 -19.19 -9.42 -5.85
CA ASP A 125 -20.54 -9.96 -5.99
C ASP A 125 -21.35 -8.96 -6.83
N GLY A 126 -21.31 -9.13 -8.15
CA GLY A 126 -22.08 -8.30 -9.08
C GLY A 126 -23.56 -8.68 -9.10
N HIS A 127 -24.39 -7.92 -8.37
CA HIS A 127 -25.82 -7.85 -8.61
C HIS A 127 -26.17 -6.38 -8.84
N ALA A 128 -26.32 -5.98 -10.10
CA ALA A 128 -26.78 -4.65 -10.43
C ALA A 128 -28.29 -4.60 -10.12
N ASP A 129 -28.63 -4.09 -8.94
CA ASP A 129 -30.02 -3.77 -8.63
C ASP A 129 -30.40 -2.50 -9.41
N HIS A 130 -31.11 -2.69 -10.52
CA HIS A 130 -31.61 -1.59 -11.35
C HIS A 130 -32.95 -1.03 -10.85
N SER A 131 -33.43 -1.46 -9.68
CA SER A 131 -34.65 -0.89 -9.12
C SER A 131 -34.34 0.48 -8.50
N HIS A 132 -34.98 1.53 -9.03
CA HIS A 132 -35.02 2.91 -8.49
C HIS A 132 -33.92 3.93 -8.84
N GLY A 133 -33.28 3.86 -10.01
CA GLY A 133 -32.49 5.00 -10.52
C GLY A 133 -31.29 5.39 -9.63
N GLU A 134 -30.91 4.52 -8.70
CA GLU A 134 -29.72 4.65 -7.89
C GLU A 134 -28.49 4.22 -8.71
N ALA A 135 -27.38 4.95 -8.56
CA ALA A 135 -26.14 4.63 -9.27
C ALA A 135 -25.71 3.18 -8.97
N ALA A 136 -25.24 2.46 -10.00
CA ALA A 136 -24.83 1.06 -9.86
C ALA A 136 -23.85 0.90 -8.69
N ARG A 137 -24.22 0.03 -7.73
CA ARG A 137 -23.38 -0.30 -6.57
C ARG A 137 -22.78 -1.68 -6.76
N PHE A 138 -21.51 -1.82 -6.41
CA PHE A 138 -20.80 -3.09 -6.44
C PHE A 138 -20.56 -3.55 -5.01
N CYS A 139 -20.88 -4.81 -4.70
CA CYS A 139 -20.52 -5.41 -3.42
C CYS A 139 -19.17 -6.09 -3.55
N LEU A 140 -18.17 -5.60 -2.83
CA LEU A 140 -16.89 -6.28 -2.68
C LEU A 140 -16.89 -7.11 -1.42
N LYS A 141 -16.39 -8.34 -1.54
CA LYS A 141 -16.14 -9.24 -0.42
C LYS A 141 -14.64 -9.46 -0.28
N ASN A 142 -14.09 -9.22 0.90
CA ASN A 142 -12.75 -9.69 1.23
C ASN A 142 -12.81 -11.22 1.31
N ALA A 143 -12.11 -11.91 0.41
CA ALA A 143 -12.16 -13.36 0.34
C ALA A 143 -11.49 -14.05 1.53
N THR A 144 -10.65 -13.33 2.28
CA THR A 144 -9.96 -13.86 3.47
C THR A 144 -10.77 -13.63 4.74
N SER A 145 -11.28 -12.39 4.98
CA SER A 145 -12.06 -12.07 6.18
C SER A 145 -13.55 -12.35 6.04
N GLY A 146 -14.07 -12.40 4.81
CA GLY A 146 -15.49 -12.47 4.52
C GLY A 146 -16.21 -11.13 4.56
N ASP A 147 -15.54 -10.04 4.96
CA ASP A 147 -16.13 -8.71 5.09
C ASP A 147 -16.65 -8.18 3.76
N ARG A 148 -17.80 -7.50 3.79
CA ARG A 148 -18.43 -6.92 2.61
C ARG A 148 -18.46 -5.39 2.65
N VAL A 149 -18.29 -4.75 1.51
CA VAL A 149 -18.57 -3.32 1.31
C VAL A 149 -19.36 -3.11 0.04
N SER A 150 -20.37 -2.25 0.08
CA SER A 150 -21.10 -1.82 -1.11
C SER A 150 -20.60 -0.44 -1.50
N LEU A 151 -20.06 -0.33 -2.71
CA LEU A 151 -19.42 0.88 -3.23
C LEU A 151 -20.21 1.37 -4.43
N SER A 152 -20.35 2.70 -4.58
CA SER A 152 -20.84 3.25 -5.84
C SER A 152 -19.78 3.11 -6.94
N ALA A 153 -20.21 2.95 -8.19
CA ALA A 153 -19.33 2.88 -9.37
C ALA A 153 -18.34 4.04 -9.49
N GLU A 154 -18.68 5.20 -8.92
CA GLU A 154 -17.93 6.45 -9.07
C GLU A 154 -16.93 6.68 -7.93
N SER A 155 -17.06 5.96 -6.82
CA SER A 155 -16.28 6.24 -5.60
C SER A 155 -15.01 5.39 -5.51
N HIS A 156 -14.05 5.69 -6.39
CA HIS A 156 -12.67 5.16 -6.29
C HIS A 156 -12.04 5.43 -4.91
N GLY A 157 -12.44 6.54 -4.26
CA GLY A 157 -12.00 6.89 -2.90
C GLY A 157 -12.51 5.91 -1.84
N GLU A 158 -13.78 5.51 -1.88
CA GLU A 158 -14.33 4.54 -0.92
C GLU A 158 -13.71 3.15 -1.10
N LEU A 159 -13.49 2.71 -2.34
CA LEU A 159 -12.77 1.47 -2.64
C LEU A 159 -11.39 1.47 -1.98
N PHE A 160 -10.63 2.54 -2.22
CA PHE A 160 -9.30 2.68 -1.67
C PHE A 160 -9.30 2.68 -0.13
N GLN A 161 -10.22 3.42 0.50
CA GLN A 161 -10.31 3.49 1.96
C GLN A 161 -10.70 2.14 2.58
N TRP A 162 -11.64 1.42 1.95
CA TRP A 162 -12.02 0.10 2.43
C TRP A 162 -10.87 -0.91 2.27
N CYS A 163 -10.22 -0.98 1.10
CA CYS A 163 -9.04 -1.81 0.91
C CYS A 163 -7.96 -1.49 1.96
N ARG A 164 -7.68 -0.21 2.20
CA ARG A 164 -6.72 0.21 3.22
C ARG A 164 -7.11 -0.23 4.64
N SER A 165 -8.39 -0.13 5.00
CA SER A 165 -8.91 -0.60 6.30
C SER A 165 -8.72 -2.11 6.46
N GLN A 166 -8.98 -2.87 5.41
CA GLN A 166 -8.80 -4.32 5.41
C GLN A 166 -7.32 -4.72 5.55
N LEU A 167 -6.41 -4.02 4.88
CA LEU A 167 -4.96 -4.21 5.02
C LEU A 167 -4.47 -3.93 6.44
N GLN A 168 -4.94 -2.84 7.06
CA GLN A 168 -4.58 -2.48 8.43
C GLN A 168 -5.12 -3.51 9.44
N THR A 169 -6.32 -4.00 9.22
CA THR A 169 -6.92 -5.06 10.05
C THR A 169 -6.14 -6.36 9.93
N ALA A 170 -5.76 -6.76 8.71
CA ALA A 170 -4.93 -7.94 8.48
C ALA A 170 -3.54 -7.84 9.13
N SER A 171 -2.92 -6.65 9.16
CA SER A 171 -1.62 -6.44 9.82
C SER A 171 -1.66 -6.48 11.35
N THR A 172 -2.86 -6.35 11.95
CA THR A 172 -3.04 -6.29 13.41
C THR A 172 -3.71 -7.53 13.99
N ALA A 173 -4.25 -8.42 13.14
CA ALA A 173 -4.87 -9.66 13.57
C ALA A 173 -3.82 -10.67 14.09
N PRO A 174 -3.97 -11.21 15.31
CA PRO A 174 -3.12 -12.30 15.78
C PRO A 174 -3.45 -13.57 14.98
N SER A 175 -2.42 -14.23 14.44
CA SER A 175 -2.54 -15.50 13.71
C SER A 175 -3.02 -16.61 14.66
N ASP A 176 -4.32 -16.88 14.69
CA ASP A 176 -4.90 -18.00 15.47
C ASP A 176 -5.24 -19.18 14.53
N PRO A 177 -4.48 -20.29 14.57
CA PRO A 177 -4.67 -21.43 13.68
C PRO A 177 -5.90 -22.31 13.99
N ARG A 178 -6.73 -21.99 15.01
CA ARG A 178 -7.77 -22.92 15.51
C ARG A 178 -9.19 -22.73 14.95
N LYS A 179 -9.42 -21.81 14.02
CA LYS A 179 -10.78 -21.50 13.51
C LYS A 179 -11.21 -22.22 12.22
N ALA A 180 -10.41 -23.12 11.65
CA ALA A 180 -10.69 -23.71 10.35
C ALA A 180 -11.69 -24.90 10.33
N ASP A 181 -12.16 -25.41 11.48
CA ASP A 181 -12.69 -26.78 11.53
C ASP A 181 -14.15 -26.91 12.04
N ARG A 182 -15.03 -25.96 11.72
CA ARG A 182 -16.47 -26.08 12.04
C ARG A 182 -17.36 -25.62 10.90
N GLN A 183 -17.75 -26.55 10.04
CA GLN A 183 -19.03 -26.51 9.32
C GLN A 183 -19.33 -27.89 8.72
N ASP A 184 -20.24 -28.64 9.34
CA ASP A 184 -21.04 -29.67 8.66
C ASP A 184 -22.27 -29.99 9.52
N GLY A 185 -23.42 -29.49 9.09
CA GLY A 185 -24.74 -29.90 9.55
C GLY A 185 -25.53 -30.48 8.37
N PRO A 186 -26.33 -31.53 8.57
CA PRO A 186 -26.98 -32.24 7.46
C PRO A 186 -28.00 -31.34 6.74
N ALA A 187 -27.85 -31.25 5.41
CA ALA A 187 -28.70 -30.47 4.52
C ALA A 187 -30.13 -31.04 4.43
N ALA A 188 -31.12 -30.15 4.39
CA ALA A 188 -32.53 -30.51 4.25
C ALA A 188 -32.84 -30.99 2.82
N PRO A 189 -33.65 -32.05 2.64
CA PRO A 189 -34.04 -32.55 1.32
C PRO A 189 -35.05 -31.61 0.66
N GLY A 190 -34.71 -31.04 -0.50
CA GLY A 190 -35.67 -30.29 -1.34
C GLY A 190 -35.17 -28.98 -1.96
N GLN A 191 -33.94 -28.54 -1.67
CA GLN A 191 -33.37 -27.38 -2.37
C GLN A 191 -32.89 -27.80 -3.77
N ALA A 192 -33.38 -27.09 -4.79
CA ALA A 192 -32.83 -27.17 -6.15
C ALA A 192 -31.31 -26.96 -6.08
N PRO A 193 -30.50 -27.68 -6.87
CA PRO A 193 -29.06 -27.54 -6.82
C PRO A 193 -28.73 -26.06 -7.05
N GLU A 194 -28.25 -25.38 -6.01
CA GLU A 194 -27.69 -24.06 -6.15
C GLU A 194 -26.59 -24.20 -7.21
N THR A 195 -26.76 -23.53 -8.35
CA THR A 195 -25.70 -23.38 -9.33
C THR A 195 -24.50 -22.81 -8.57
N ARG A 196 -23.53 -23.68 -8.26
CA ARG A 196 -22.28 -23.30 -7.60
C ARG A 196 -21.64 -22.27 -8.51
N ASN A 197 -21.78 -21.01 -8.13
CA ASN A 197 -21.10 -19.90 -8.79
C ASN A 197 -19.61 -20.13 -8.59
N ALA A 198 -18.90 -20.57 -9.62
CA ALA A 198 -17.45 -20.58 -9.52
C ALA A 198 -16.97 -19.13 -9.55
N ALA A 199 -16.20 -18.75 -8.53
CA ALA A 199 -15.61 -17.45 -8.45
C ALA A 199 -14.19 -17.51 -9.03
N PHE A 200 -13.94 -16.82 -10.14
CA PHE A 200 -12.58 -16.51 -10.56
C PHE A 200 -11.96 -15.49 -9.60
N CYS A 201 -10.67 -15.62 -9.31
CA CYS A 201 -9.90 -14.55 -8.68
C CYS A 201 -8.60 -14.28 -9.44
N ILE A 202 -8.11 -13.05 -9.33
CA ILE A 202 -6.89 -12.60 -10.00
C ILE A 202 -5.82 -12.39 -8.95
N ASP A 203 -4.67 -13.02 -9.13
CA ASP A 203 -3.48 -12.82 -8.31
C ASP A 203 -2.43 -12.05 -9.13
N ILE A 204 -2.14 -10.81 -8.74
CA ILE A 204 -1.15 -9.98 -9.45
C ILE A 204 0.24 -10.29 -8.89
N MET A 205 1.02 -11.07 -9.62
CA MET A 205 2.31 -11.62 -9.18
C MET A 205 3.46 -10.62 -9.27
N GLU A 206 3.53 -9.83 -10.34
CA GLU A 206 4.60 -8.86 -10.59
C GLU A 206 4.05 -7.64 -11.32
N VAL A 207 4.64 -6.47 -11.06
CA VAL A 207 4.51 -5.33 -11.97
C VAL A 207 5.88 -4.71 -12.17
N GLY A 208 6.25 -4.52 -13.43
CA GLY A 208 7.52 -3.95 -13.86
C GLY A 208 7.32 -2.64 -14.61
N VAL A 209 8.41 -1.89 -14.75
CA VAL A 209 8.50 -0.71 -15.61
C VAL A 209 9.66 -0.93 -16.56
N ALA A 210 9.40 -0.82 -17.86
CA ALA A 210 10.45 -0.84 -18.87
C ALA A 210 10.63 0.56 -19.47
N LEU A 211 11.87 1.02 -19.49
CA LEU A 211 12.26 2.27 -20.14
C LEU A 211 12.48 1.99 -21.63
N LEU A 212 12.04 2.90 -22.48
CA LEU A 212 12.36 2.86 -23.89
C LEU A 212 13.66 3.66 -24.10
N GLU A 213 14.72 2.99 -24.53
CA GLU A 213 15.96 3.64 -24.94
C GLU A 213 15.94 3.86 -26.46
N ASP A 214 16.77 4.78 -26.95
CA ASP A 214 16.85 5.12 -28.39
C ASP A 214 17.24 3.91 -29.27
N SER A 215 17.80 2.85 -28.66
CA SER A 215 18.19 1.59 -29.29
C SER A 215 17.07 0.52 -29.31
N GLY A 216 15.91 0.78 -28.71
CA GLY A 216 14.78 -0.14 -28.63
C GLY A 216 14.27 -0.39 -27.19
N VAL A 217 13.25 -1.22 -27.05
CA VAL A 217 12.71 -1.59 -25.73
C VAL A 217 13.68 -2.54 -25.05
N VAL A 218 14.37 -2.08 -24.00
CA VAL A 218 15.12 -2.97 -23.12
C VAL A 218 14.16 -3.50 -22.06
N PHE A 219 13.54 -4.65 -22.35
CA PHE A 219 12.75 -5.37 -21.35
C PHE A 219 13.69 -6.02 -20.33
N GLN A 220 13.76 -5.47 -19.13
CA GLN A 220 14.20 -6.25 -17.98
C GLN A 220 12.98 -6.92 -17.37
N VAL A 221 12.68 -8.13 -17.85
CA VAL A 221 11.74 -9.01 -17.15
C VAL A 221 12.43 -9.45 -15.87
N GLY A 222 11.94 -8.92 -14.74
CA GLY A 222 12.46 -9.24 -13.43
C GLY A 222 13.10 -8.05 -12.71
N HIS A 223 12.30 -7.43 -11.84
CA HIS A 223 12.67 -7.13 -10.44
C HIS A 223 13.21 -5.76 -10.01
N SER A 224 13.11 -4.70 -10.79
CA SER A 224 13.10 -3.38 -10.15
C SER A 224 12.34 -2.34 -10.94
N ILE A 225 11.30 -1.81 -10.31
CA ILE A 225 10.79 -0.49 -10.66
C ILE A 225 11.94 0.48 -10.41
N PRO A 226 12.38 1.26 -11.41
CA PRO A 226 13.46 2.20 -11.21
C PRO A 226 13.00 3.24 -10.17
N ARG A 227 13.88 3.56 -9.21
CA ARG A 227 13.60 4.62 -8.23
C ARG A 227 13.43 5.98 -8.90
N TYR A 228 14.09 6.17 -10.04
CA TYR A 228 14.14 7.42 -10.77
C TYR A 228 13.68 7.21 -12.21
N LEU A 229 12.82 8.11 -12.69
CA LEU A 229 12.39 8.18 -14.08
C LEU A 229 12.68 9.59 -14.61
N PRO A 230 13.60 9.76 -15.55
CA PRO A 230 13.83 11.04 -16.19
C PRO A 230 12.54 11.65 -16.77
N LYS A 231 12.32 12.93 -16.51
CA LYS A 231 11.15 13.65 -17.00
C LYS A 231 11.04 13.57 -18.53
N GLY A 232 9.84 13.24 -18.99
CA GLY A 232 9.54 13.06 -20.42
C GLY A 232 10.09 11.78 -21.03
N GLN A 233 10.87 10.96 -20.30
CA GLN A 233 11.35 9.69 -20.83
C GLN A 233 10.17 8.74 -21.08
N PRO A 234 10.06 8.17 -22.30
CA PRO A 234 9.04 7.18 -22.60
C PRO A 234 9.26 5.89 -21.81
N PHE A 235 8.20 5.36 -21.20
CA PHE A 235 8.21 4.11 -20.48
C PHE A 235 6.90 3.34 -20.68
N THR A 236 6.91 2.07 -20.30
CA THR A 236 5.75 1.18 -20.29
C THR A 236 5.70 0.41 -18.98
N ILE A 237 4.50 0.05 -18.53
CA ILE A 237 4.29 -0.77 -17.34
C ILE A 237 3.84 -2.16 -17.78
N THR A 238 4.46 -3.20 -17.23
CA THR A 238 4.04 -4.59 -17.45
C THR A 238 3.45 -5.16 -16.17
N VAL A 239 2.31 -5.84 -16.26
CA VAL A 239 1.70 -6.56 -15.14
C VAL A 239 1.65 -8.05 -15.43
N GLY A 240 2.29 -8.83 -14.56
CA GLY A 240 2.21 -10.29 -14.52
C GLY A 240 1.14 -10.72 -13.53
N PHE A 241 0.19 -11.53 -13.96
CA PHE A 241 -0.91 -12.00 -13.13
C PHE A 241 -1.28 -13.45 -13.43
N ARG A 242 -1.96 -14.07 -12.47
CA ARG A 242 -2.49 -15.43 -12.60
C ARG A 242 -3.98 -15.39 -12.32
N VAL A 243 -4.75 -16.09 -13.16
CA VAL A 243 -6.17 -16.34 -12.88
C VAL A 243 -6.27 -17.64 -12.10
N ILE A 244 -6.87 -17.57 -10.91
CA ILE A 244 -7.19 -18.72 -10.10
C ILE A 244 -8.68 -18.97 -10.29
N ALA A 245 -8.99 -20.04 -11.03
CA ALA A 245 -10.33 -20.57 -11.12
C ALA A 245 -10.52 -21.60 -10.00
N GLY A 246 -11.73 -21.70 -9.43
CA GLY A 246 -12.08 -22.77 -8.50
C GLY A 246 -12.17 -24.12 -9.23
N ASP A 247 -13.36 -24.72 -9.25
CA ASP A 247 -13.61 -25.96 -10.00
C ASP A 247 -13.81 -25.72 -11.52
N GLU A 248 -13.83 -24.47 -11.96
CA GLU A 248 -14.03 -24.12 -13.37
C GLU A 248 -12.76 -24.24 -14.20
N GLN A 249 -12.87 -24.89 -15.35
CA GLN A 249 -11.81 -24.92 -16.35
C GLN A 249 -12.00 -23.78 -17.35
N ILE A 250 -10.93 -23.01 -17.58
CA ILE A 250 -10.85 -22.09 -18.71
C ILE A 250 -10.53 -22.93 -19.94
N SER A 251 -11.46 -22.96 -20.91
CA SER A 251 -11.26 -23.67 -22.18
C SER A 251 -10.55 -22.77 -23.19
N ALA A 252 -9.62 -23.34 -23.95
CA ALA A 252 -8.96 -22.63 -25.05
C ALA A 252 -9.93 -22.16 -26.14
N GLU A 253 -11.10 -22.78 -26.26
CA GLU A 253 -12.15 -22.39 -27.22
C GLU A 253 -12.91 -21.13 -26.78
N HIS A 254 -12.94 -20.87 -25.47
CA HIS A 254 -13.66 -19.74 -24.87
C HIS A 254 -12.72 -19.00 -23.91
N PRO A 255 -11.67 -18.35 -24.42
CA PRO A 255 -10.73 -17.64 -23.57
C PRO A 255 -11.42 -16.50 -22.84
N LEU A 256 -11.00 -16.25 -21.60
CA LEU A 256 -11.43 -15.06 -20.88
C LEU A 256 -10.66 -13.86 -21.41
N LEU A 257 -11.30 -12.70 -21.48
CA LEU A 257 -10.63 -11.47 -21.87
C LEU A 257 -10.19 -10.71 -20.62
N ALA A 258 -8.88 -10.62 -20.39
CA ALA A 258 -8.31 -9.80 -19.33
C ALA A 258 -8.11 -8.37 -19.83
N SER A 259 -8.38 -7.40 -18.95
CA SER A 259 -8.17 -5.97 -19.20
C SER A 259 -7.42 -5.36 -18.02
N ALA A 260 -6.23 -4.82 -18.28
CA ALA A 260 -5.40 -4.10 -17.33
C ALA A 260 -5.48 -2.59 -17.56
N GLN A 261 -5.88 -1.84 -16.53
CA GLN A 261 -5.84 -0.39 -16.51
C GLN A 261 -4.60 0.06 -15.73
N PHE A 262 -3.83 0.97 -16.31
CA PHE A 262 -2.60 1.50 -15.72
C PHE A 262 -2.78 2.96 -15.39
N ASN A 263 -2.44 3.33 -14.16
CA ASN A 263 -2.56 4.70 -13.68
C ASN A 263 -1.31 5.08 -12.88
N VAL A 264 -1.04 6.38 -12.80
CA VAL A 264 -0.06 6.93 -11.86
C VAL A 264 -0.70 8.01 -11.02
N ARG A 265 -0.33 8.05 -9.74
CA ARG A 265 -0.81 9.08 -8.81
C ARG A 265 0.35 9.93 -8.34
N ASN A 266 0.31 11.22 -8.61
CA ASN A 266 1.25 12.17 -8.01
C ASN A 266 0.96 12.26 -6.51
N ARG A 267 1.95 11.94 -5.67
CA ARG A 267 1.82 11.88 -4.21
C ARG A 267 1.78 13.26 -3.55
N LEU A 268 2.25 14.29 -4.23
CA LEU A 268 2.24 15.66 -3.75
C LEU A 268 0.91 16.34 -4.09
N THR A 269 0.45 16.24 -5.33
CA THR A 269 -0.78 16.90 -5.79
C THR A 269 -2.03 16.06 -5.62
N GLY A 270 -1.89 14.74 -5.47
CA GLY A 270 -2.99 13.78 -5.43
C GLY A 270 -3.57 13.43 -6.81
N GLU A 271 -3.14 14.12 -7.87
CA GLU A 271 -3.58 13.93 -9.25
C GLU A 271 -3.33 12.50 -9.73
N VAL A 272 -4.32 11.92 -10.41
CA VAL A 272 -4.22 10.59 -11.03
C VAL A 272 -4.22 10.76 -12.55
N VAL A 273 -3.17 10.25 -13.20
CA VAL A 273 -3.00 10.27 -14.65
C VAL A 273 -3.15 8.85 -15.18
N SER A 274 -4.07 8.67 -16.12
CA SER A 274 -4.21 7.38 -16.82
C SER A 274 -3.08 7.17 -17.81
N LEU A 275 -2.44 5.99 -17.77
CA LEU A 275 -1.42 5.57 -18.73
C LEU A 275 -1.98 4.71 -19.86
N GLY A 276 -3.28 4.43 -19.83
CA GLY A 276 -3.99 3.62 -20.82
C GLY A 276 -4.43 2.24 -20.32
N VAL A 277 -4.95 1.46 -21.26
CA VAL A 277 -5.53 0.14 -21.03
C VAL A 277 -4.88 -0.87 -21.96
N ALA A 278 -4.58 -2.06 -21.45
CA ALA A 278 -4.13 -3.20 -22.24
C ALA A 278 -5.08 -4.38 -22.07
N GLN A 279 -5.26 -5.17 -23.13
CA GLN A 279 -6.14 -6.33 -23.13
C GLN A 279 -5.42 -7.56 -23.68
N GLY A 280 -5.82 -8.73 -23.20
CA GLY A 280 -5.25 -10.00 -23.65
C GLY A 280 -6.11 -11.18 -23.24
N ASN A 281 -5.99 -12.26 -24.01
CA ASN A 281 -6.75 -13.49 -23.78
C ASN A 281 -6.08 -14.35 -22.71
N VAL A 282 -6.88 -14.87 -21.78
CA VAL A 282 -6.51 -15.86 -20.78
C VAL A 282 -7.06 -17.20 -21.22
N SER A 283 -6.18 -18.08 -21.66
CA SER A 283 -6.54 -19.41 -22.18
C SER A 283 -6.51 -20.51 -21.12
N ALA A 284 -5.93 -20.27 -19.94
CA ALA A 284 -5.81 -21.25 -18.87
C ALA A 284 -5.71 -20.58 -17.49
N ALA A 285 -6.38 -21.18 -16.50
CA ALA A 285 -6.21 -20.84 -15.09
C ALA A 285 -4.91 -21.43 -14.54
N GLY A 286 -4.34 -20.82 -13.51
CA GLY A 286 -3.08 -21.24 -12.89
C GLY A 286 -1.82 -20.85 -13.68
N VAL A 287 -1.98 -20.45 -14.95
CA VAL A 287 -0.90 -19.96 -15.81
C VAL A 287 -0.68 -18.47 -15.60
N GLU A 288 0.57 -18.04 -15.72
CA GLU A 288 0.95 -16.63 -15.68
C GLU A 288 0.68 -15.95 -17.02
N HIS A 289 0.07 -14.76 -16.95
CA HIS A 289 -0.29 -13.92 -18.08
C HIS A 289 0.32 -12.54 -17.89
N TRP A 290 0.72 -11.92 -19.00
CA TRP A 290 1.36 -10.61 -19.00
C TRP A 290 0.57 -9.63 -19.85
N LEU A 291 0.36 -8.43 -19.32
CA LEU A 291 -0.21 -7.29 -20.05
C LEU A 291 0.74 -6.11 -19.95
N GLN A 292 0.82 -5.32 -21.02
CA GLN A 292 1.74 -4.20 -21.13
C GLN A 292 0.99 -2.92 -21.49
N SER A 293 1.22 -1.84 -20.73
CA SER A 293 0.61 -0.54 -21.00
C SER A 293 1.07 0.02 -22.34
N PRO A 294 0.27 0.89 -22.98
CA PRO A 294 0.79 1.79 -24.00
C PRO A 294 2.01 2.58 -23.52
N LEU A 295 2.77 3.11 -24.49
CA LEU A 295 3.90 3.98 -24.20
C LEU A 295 3.42 5.27 -23.55
N ALA A 296 3.98 5.63 -22.39
CA ALA A 296 3.60 6.81 -21.63
C ALA A 296 4.80 7.70 -21.31
N ARG A 297 4.52 8.98 -20.99
CA ARG A 297 5.50 9.98 -20.56
C ARG A 297 4.94 10.79 -19.40
N LEU A 298 5.76 11.08 -18.40
CA LEU A 298 5.42 12.02 -17.32
C LEU A 298 6.11 13.35 -17.55
N SER A 299 5.32 14.41 -17.71
CA SER A 299 5.82 15.76 -18.05
C SER A 299 6.13 16.62 -16.81
N ALA A 300 5.54 16.29 -15.66
CA ALA A 300 5.79 16.98 -14.40
C ALA A 300 6.78 16.18 -13.54
N SER A 301 7.71 16.89 -12.89
CA SER A 301 8.59 16.30 -11.89
C SER A 301 7.80 16.09 -10.60
N GLY A 302 8.12 15.04 -9.84
CA GLY A 302 7.37 14.70 -8.63
C GLY A 302 7.57 13.27 -8.18
N VAL A 303 6.88 12.88 -7.11
CA VAL A 303 6.88 11.50 -6.62
C VAL A 303 5.57 10.84 -7.04
N TYR A 304 5.65 9.81 -7.86
CA TYR A 304 4.51 9.11 -8.43
C TYR A 304 4.36 7.71 -7.83
N GLN A 305 3.13 7.30 -7.60
CA GLN A 305 2.77 5.94 -7.24
C GLN A 305 2.11 5.26 -8.44
N LEU A 306 2.73 4.19 -8.94
CA LEU A 306 2.18 3.43 -10.07
C LEU A 306 1.09 2.47 -9.57
N GLN A 307 0.04 2.30 -10.37
CA GLN A 307 -1.11 1.46 -10.05
C GLN A 307 -1.49 0.62 -11.27
N ALA A 308 -1.75 -0.67 -11.05
CA ALA A 308 -2.31 -1.57 -12.05
C ALA A 308 -3.57 -2.24 -11.50
N ILE A 309 -4.66 -2.17 -12.26
CA ILE A 309 -5.93 -2.84 -11.98
C ILE A 309 -6.18 -3.83 -13.10
N VAL A 310 -6.30 -5.12 -12.79
CA VAL A 310 -6.60 -6.16 -13.78
C VAL A 310 -8.03 -6.64 -13.54
N THR A 311 -8.81 -6.77 -14.61
CA THR A 311 -10.20 -7.25 -14.58
C THR A 311 -10.39 -8.36 -15.60
N LEU A 312 -11.25 -9.33 -15.31
CA LEU A 312 -11.71 -10.32 -16.30
C LEU A 312 -13.08 -9.92 -16.84
N GLN A 313 -13.21 -9.94 -18.16
CA GLN A 313 -14.46 -9.72 -18.88
C GLN A 313 -15.13 -11.06 -19.20
N ASN A 314 -16.44 -11.02 -19.49
CA ASN A 314 -17.28 -12.19 -19.81
C ASN A 314 -17.44 -13.22 -18.67
N VAL A 315 -17.04 -12.86 -17.46
CA VAL A 315 -17.30 -13.61 -16.21
C VAL A 315 -17.90 -12.67 -15.18
N ARG A 316 -18.47 -13.22 -14.09
CA ARG A 316 -18.79 -12.39 -12.92
C ARG A 316 -17.52 -11.70 -12.46
N SER A 317 -17.61 -10.38 -12.29
CA SER A 317 -16.46 -9.49 -12.19
C SER A 317 -15.41 -9.99 -11.20
N ALA A 318 -14.27 -10.42 -11.71
CA ALA A 318 -13.07 -10.68 -10.93
C ALA A 318 -12.11 -9.51 -11.16
N ALA A 319 -11.59 -8.93 -10.08
CA ALA A 319 -10.64 -7.82 -10.14
C ALA A 319 -9.45 -8.10 -9.23
N GLY A 320 -8.25 -7.87 -9.76
CA GLY A 320 -7.00 -7.83 -9.03
C GLY A 320 -6.49 -6.39 -8.99
N TYR A 321 -5.92 -5.99 -7.86
CA TYR A 321 -5.37 -4.66 -7.69
C TYR A 321 -4.01 -4.71 -7.04
N ARG A 322 -3.06 -3.93 -7.57
CA ARG A 322 -1.75 -3.77 -6.96
C ARG A 322 -1.25 -2.33 -7.05
N GLU A 323 -0.92 -1.79 -5.89
CA GLU A 323 -0.12 -0.57 -5.79
C GLU A 323 1.36 -0.91 -5.80
N LEU A 324 2.14 -0.03 -6.43
CA LEU A 324 3.55 -0.25 -6.64
C LEU A 324 4.40 0.76 -5.89
N GLN A 325 5.70 0.49 -5.93
CA GLN A 325 6.70 1.36 -5.36
C GLN A 325 6.62 2.77 -5.96
N LEU A 326 7.07 3.73 -5.15
CA LEU A 326 7.16 5.13 -5.56
C LEU A 326 8.29 5.30 -6.57
N VAL A 327 8.01 6.08 -7.62
CA VAL A 327 8.98 6.49 -8.63
C VAL A 327 9.14 8.00 -8.54
N GLN A 328 10.38 8.47 -8.44
CA GLN A 328 10.69 9.89 -8.49
C GLN A 328 10.96 10.31 -9.94
N VAL A 329 10.15 11.24 -10.43
CA VAL A 329 10.37 11.88 -11.73
C VAL A 329 11.19 13.14 -11.52
N LEU A 330 12.36 13.18 -12.14
CA LEU A 330 13.30 14.31 -12.10
C LEU A 330 13.22 15.07 -13.44
#